data_AF-A0A4U1D9N0-F1
#
_entry.id   AF-A0A4U1D9N0-F1
#
_cell.length_a   1.000
_cell.length_b   1.000
_cell.length_c   1.000
_cell.angle_alpha   90.00
_cell.angle_beta   90.00
_cell.angle_gamma   90.00
#
_symmetry.space_group_name_H-M   'P 1'
#
loop_
_entity.id
_entity.type
_entity.pdbx_description
1 polymer ?
#
loop_
_entity_poly.entity_id
_entity_poly.type
_entity_poly.pdbx_seq_one_letter_code
_entity_poly.pdbx_strand_id
1 'polypeptide(L)'
;MKQPKIKIFGQIYKVIQIEFDKKNGKIDKIVYQVSINQYKTVFRSNEMITKSLTSNYKINEPTIHPYYSYAYAPDLESLLVKNTFKK
;
A
#
# COMPACT_ATOMS: atom_id res chain seq x y z
N MET A 1 -0.56 -21.83 3.58
CA MET A 1 0.34 -20.81 2.96
C MET A 1 0.68 -19.76 4.02
N LYS A 2 1.92 -19.28 4.12
CA LYS A 2 2.28 -18.22 5.08
C LYS A 2 1.66 -16.90 4.61
N GLN A 3 0.93 -16.22 5.50
CA GLN A 3 0.31 -14.94 5.19
C GLN A 3 1.37 -13.88 4.85
N PRO A 4 1.19 -13.10 3.77
CA PRO A 4 2.13 -12.05 3.39
C PRO A 4 2.18 -10.92 4.43
N LYS A 5 3.31 -10.20 4.44
CA LYS A 5 3.52 -9.00 5.25
C LYS A 5 3.88 -7.82 4.36
N ILE A 6 3.57 -6.60 4.81
CA ILE A 6 3.92 -5.35 4.13
C ILE A 6 4.82 -4.52 5.04
N LYS A 7 5.88 -3.92 4.49
CA LYS A 7 6.71 -2.92 5.16
C LYS A 7 6.35 -1.54 4.61
N ILE A 8 5.72 -0.70 5.42
CA ILE A 8 5.26 0.64 5.04
C ILE A 8 5.39 1.58 6.23
N PHE A 9 5.77 2.84 5.99
CA PHE A 9 5.99 3.85 7.05
C PHE A 9 6.91 3.37 8.19
N GLY A 10 7.97 2.62 7.84
CA GLY A 10 8.95 2.10 8.79
C GLY A 10 8.51 0.89 9.62
N GLN A 11 7.28 0.41 9.46
CA GLN A 11 6.73 -0.70 10.24
C GLN A 11 6.33 -1.88 9.36
N ILE A 12 6.23 -3.08 9.95
CA ILE A 12 5.83 -4.31 9.26
C ILE A 12 4.46 -4.75 9.76
N TYR A 13 3.51 -4.91 8.84
CA TYR A 13 2.14 -5.29 9.14
C TYR A 13 1.74 -6.59 8.43
N LYS A 14 0.70 -7.24 8.97
CA LYS A 14 0.07 -8.40 8.31
C LYS A 14 -0.82 -7.92 7.18
N VAL A 15 -0.68 -8.52 6.01
CA VAL A 15 -1.56 -8.25 4.87
C VAL A 15 -2.81 -9.11 4.99
N ILE A 16 -3.97 -8.47 4.89
CA ILE A 16 -5.29 -9.12 4.97
C ILE A 16 -5.86 -9.39 3.58
N GLN A 17 -5.66 -8.44 2.66
CA GLN A 17 -6.18 -8.54 1.30
C GLN A 17 -5.24 -7.87 0.31
N ILE A 18 -5.13 -8.46 -0.87
CA ILE A 18 -4.44 -7.90 -2.03
C ILE A 18 -5.45 -7.92 -3.17
N GLU A 19 -5.71 -6.76 -3.78
CA GLU A 19 -6.50 -6.67 -5.01
C GLU A 19 -5.57 -6.38 -6.19
N PHE A 20 -5.88 -7.02 -7.31
CA PHE A 20 -5.11 -6.93 -8.54
C PHE A 20 -5.92 -6.21 -9.62
N ASP A 21 -5.24 -5.38 -10.38
CA ASP A 21 -5.77 -4.75 -11.57
C ASP A 21 -6.13 -5.82 -12.61
N LYS A 22 -7.38 -5.85 -13.04
CA LYS A 22 -7.90 -6.87 -13.96
C LYS A 22 -7.26 -6.83 -15.35
N LYS A 23 -6.70 -5.70 -15.76
CA LYS A 23 -6.13 -5.51 -17.11
C LYS A 23 -4.66 -5.91 -17.16
N ASN A 24 -3.88 -5.53 -16.16
CA ASN A 24 -2.41 -5.74 -16.17
C ASN A 24 -1.91 -6.72 -15.10
N GLY A 25 -2.77 -7.23 -14.23
CA GLY A 25 -2.43 -8.24 -13.22
C GLY A 25 -1.49 -7.74 -12.11
N LYS A 26 -1.15 -6.46 -12.08
CA LYS A 26 -0.33 -5.85 -11.02
C LYS A 26 -1.18 -5.57 -9.79
N ILE A 27 -0.53 -5.39 -8.65
CA ILE A 27 -1.23 -5.06 -7.41
C ILE A 27 -1.80 -3.64 -7.52
N ASP A 28 -3.09 -3.50 -7.26
CA ASP A 28 -3.78 -2.21 -7.29
C ASP A 28 -4.04 -1.67 -5.88
N LYS A 29 -4.23 -2.57 -4.91
CA LYS A 29 -4.54 -2.22 -3.53
C LYS A 29 -4.08 -3.30 -2.55
N ILE A 30 -3.57 -2.88 -1.40
CA ILE A 30 -3.26 -3.75 -0.27
C ILE A 30 -4.00 -3.25 0.97
N VAL A 31 -4.69 -4.16 1.66
CA VAL A 31 -5.28 -3.92 2.98
C VAL A 31 -4.43 -4.64 4.03
N TYR A 32 -4.00 -3.91 5.06
CA TYR A 32 -3.14 -4.44 6.12
C TYR A 32 -3.68 -4.08 7.50
N GLN A 33 -3.36 -4.93 8.47
CA GLN A 33 -3.82 -4.79 9.86
C GLN A 33 -2.79 -4.03 10.69
N VAL A 34 -3.19 -2.92 11.29
CA VAL A 34 -2.35 -2.13 12.21
C VAL A 34 -2.63 -2.44 13.68
N SER A 35 -3.84 -2.90 14.01
CA SER A 35 -4.20 -3.43 15.33
C SER A 35 -5.38 -4.41 15.20
N ILE A 36 -5.79 -5.07 16.28
CA ILE A 36 -6.84 -6.13 16.27
C ILE A 36 -8.11 -5.72 15.50
N ASN A 37 -8.56 -4.47 15.66
CA ASN A 37 -9.78 -3.95 15.01
C ASN A 37 -9.51 -2.82 14.02
N GLN A 38 -8.26 -2.60 13.62
CA GLN A 38 -7.91 -1.48 12.75
C GLN A 38 -7.13 -1.94 11.52
N TYR A 39 -7.67 -1.55 10.38
CA TYR A 39 -7.13 -1.85 9.07
C TYR A 39 -6.80 -0.54 8.35
N LYS A 40 -5.76 -0.57 7.53
CA LYS A 40 -5.40 0.51 6.63
C LYS A 40 -5.27 -0.03 5.22
N THR A 41 -5.46 0.88 4.28
CA THR A 41 -5.41 0.58 2.85
C THR A 41 -4.30 1.41 2.22
N VAL A 42 -3.54 0.79 1.32
CA VAL A 42 -2.65 1.49 0.40
C VAL A 42 -3.06 1.16 -1.03
N PHE A 43 -3.22 2.18 -1.86
CA PHE A 43 -3.55 2.06 -3.28
C PHE A 43 -2.32 2.36 -4.12
N ARG A 44 -2.27 1.79 -5.32
CA ARG A 44 -1.22 2.06 -6.28
C ARG A 44 -1.49 3.40 -6.98
N SER A 45 -0.59 4.36 -6.81
CA SER A 45 -0.60 5.63 -7.55
C SER A 45 0.78 6.27 -7.45
N ASN A 46 1.22 6.91 -8.53
CA ASN A 46 2.40 7.77 -8.56
C ASN A 46 2.06 9.25 -8.28
N GLU A 47 0.80 9.54 -8.01
CA GLU A 47 0.29 10.88 -7.75
C GLU A 47 -0.49 10.96 -6.43
N MET A 48 -0.40 12.12 -5.79
CA MET A 48 -1.14 12.48 -4.61
C MET A 48 -1.78 13.84 -4.80
N ILE A 49 -3.00 14.01 -4.30
CA ILE A 49 -3.69 15.29 -4.30
C ILE A 49 -3.06 16.23 -3.27
N THR A 50 -2.92 17.50 -3.62
CA THR A 50 -2.47 18.54 -2.70
C THR A 50 -3.50 18.79 -1.60
N LYS A 51 -3.08 19.40 -0.49
CA LYS A 51 -4.01 19.83 0.56
C LYS A 51 -5.09 20.77 0.03
N SER A 52 -4.80 21.59 -0.98
CA SER A 52 -5.81 22.46 -1.59
C SER A 52 -6.90 21.71 -2.37
N LEU A 53 -6.74 20.40 -2.63
CA LEU A 53 -7.62 19.58 -3.47
C LEU A 53 -7.73 20.04 -4.93
N THR A 54 -6.86 20.95 -5.36
CA THR A 54 -6.92 21.57 -6.70
C THR A 54 -5.86 21.05 -7.66
N SER A 55 -4.89 20.26 -7.19
CA SER A 55 -3.77 19.80 -8.01
C SER A 55 -3.22 18.48 -7.49
N ASN A 56 -2.54 17.74 -8.36
CA ASN A 56 -1.78 16.55 -8.00
C ASN A 56 -0.28 16.86 -8.03
N TYR A 57 0.48 16.16 -7.19
CA TYR A 57 1.94 16.12 -7.25
C TYR A 57 2.42 14.67 -7.32
N LYS A 58 3.60 14.47 -7.92
CA LYS A 58 4.19 13.13 -8.02
C LYS A 58 4.74 12.69 -6.67
N ILE A 59 4.47 11.44 -6.31
CA ILE A 59 5.04 10.78 -5.14
C ILE A 59 5.97 9.66 -5.60
N ASN A 60 7.08 9.49 -4.89
CA ASN A 60 8.05 8.42 -5.14
C ASN A 60 8.10 7.40 -3.99
N GLU A 61 7.41 7.69 -2.89
CA GLU A 61 7.36 6.86 -1.69
C GLU A 61 5.91 6.76 -1.19
N PRO A 62 5.59 5.76 -0.36
CA PRO A 62 4.28 5.68 0.29
C PRO A 62 3.93 6.97 1.00
N THR A 63 2.79 7.54 0.67
CA THR A 63 2.34 8.85 1.16
C THR A 63 0.90 8.73 1.65
N ILE A 64 0.62 9.24 2.85
CA ILE A 64 -0.72 9.21 3.45
C ILE A 64 -1.60 10.27 2.76
N HIS A 65 -2.84 9.91 2.44
CA HIS A 65 -3.79 10.89 1.89
C HIS A 65 -4.03 12.01 2.92
N PRO A 66 -4.01 13.29 2.53
CA PRO A 66 -4.16 14.41 3.47
C PRO A 66 -5.50 14.47 4.24
N TYR A 67 -6.48 13.63 3.90
CA TYR A 67 -7.88 13.74 4.34
C TYR A 67 -8.55 12.39 4.61
N TYR A 68 -8.00 11.30 4.09
CA TYR A 68 -8.56 9.97 4.26
C TYR A 68 -7.55 9.06 4.96
N SER A 69 -8.04 8.01 5.60
CA SER A 69 -7.24 7.06 6.37
C SER A 69 -6.45 6.04 5.54
N TYR A 70 -6.29 6.28 4.24
CA TYR A 70 -5.53 5.44 3.31
C TYR A 70 -4.29 6.16 2.78
N ALA A 71 -3.42 5.39 2.13
CA ALA A 71 -2.19 5.88 1.51
C ALA A 71 -2.15 5.55 0.02
N TYR A 72 -1.26 6.23 -0.69
CA TYR A 72 -0.85 5.87 -2.04
C TYR A 72 0.62 5.49 -2.05
N ALA A 73 1.02 4.57 -2.94
CA ALA A 73 2.41 4.29 -3.23
C ALA A 73 2.60 3.92 -4.72
N PRO A 74 3.75 4.24 -5.34
CA PRO A 74 3.97 3.98 -6.76
C PRO A 74 4.15 2.49 -7.09
N ASP A 75 4.77 1.75 -6.17
CA ASP A 75 5.13 0.34 -6.31
C ASP A 75 4.70 -0.40 -5.04
N LEU A 76 3.63 -1.18 -5.14
CA LEU A 76 3.08 -1.94 -4.01
C LEU A 76 3.81 -3.27 -3.80
N GLU A 77 4.33 -3.85 -4.88
CA GLU A 77 5.08 -5.08 -4.88
C GLU A 77 6.37 -4.96 -4.06
N SER A 78 7.05 -3.81 -4.16
CA SER A 78 8.25 -3.50 -3.37
C SER A 78 7.99 -3.43 -1.86
N LEU A 79 6.76 -3.09 -1.45
CA LEU A 79 6.36 -3.00 -0.04
C LEU A 79 6.10 -4.37 0.57
N LEU A 80 5.83 -5.39 -0.25
CA LEU A 80 5.62 -6.74 0.27
C LEU A 80 6.95 -7.36 0.71
N VAL A 81 6.98 -7.81 1.97
CA VAL A 81 8.13 -8.55 2.49
C VAL A 81 8.14 -9.91 1.82
N LYS A 82 9.04 -10.10 0.85
CA LYS A 82 9.30 -11.42 0.26
C LYS A 82 9.75 -12.34 1.39
N ASN A 83 8.96 -13.37 1.67
CA ASN A 83 9.48 -14.54 2.36
C ASN A 83 10.50 -15.16 1.41
N THR A 84 11.78 -14.79 1.55
CA THR A 84 12.87 -15.55 0.97
C THR A 84 12.77 -16.95 1.53
N PHE A 85 12.16 -17.85 0.76
CA PHE A 85 12.47 -19.26 0.87
C PHE A 85 13.95 -19.36 0.53
N LYS A 86 14.80 -19.49 1.55
CA LYS A 86 16.09 -20.15 1.34
C LYS A 86 15.71 -21.55 0.86
N LYS A 87 15.94 -21.79 -0.43
CA LYS A 87 15.95 -23.13 -1.01
C LYS A 87 17.03 -23.95 -0.34
#